data_AF-A0A9W9Y5W9-F1
#
_entry.id   AF-A0A9W9Y5W9-F1
#
_cell.length_a   1.000
_cell.length_b   1.000
_cell.length_c   1.000
_cell.angle_alpha   90.00
_cell.angle_beta   90.00
_cell.angle_gamma   90.00
#
_symmetry.space_group_name_H-M   'P 1'
#
loop_
_entity.id
_entity.type
_entity.pdbx_description
1 polymer ?
#
loop_
_entity_poly.entity_id
_entity_poly.type
_entity_poly.pdbx_seq_one_letter_code
_entity_poly.pdbx_strand_id
1 'polypeptide(L)'
;MGYRLSGYQFVAQASFPFPERIPTTTFQFFRTMTASKWSNIKILIKSKRRGVKTKSIIGSSAAHTEVGSMIYREFLPEALAGGTFVAAPKPRIVGKGPEQIQSAMDCHTRGVSSQKVAVSL
;
A
#
# COMPACT_ATOMS: atom_id res chain seq x y z
N MET A 1 -32.13 3.01 -15.43
CA MET A 1 -32.79 2.02 -14.54
C MET A 1 -31.68 1.17 -13.92
N GLY A 2 -31.35 1.33 -12.64
CA GLY A 2 -30.26 0.57 -11.99
C GLY A 2 -30.84 -0.46 -11.03
N TYR A 3 -30.57 -1.75 -11.28
CA TYR A 3 -31.07 -2.86 -10.49
C TYR A 3 -30.55 -2.75 -9.04
N ARG A 4 -31.47 -2.56 -8.09
CA ARG A 4 -31.16 -2.47 -6.66
C ARG A 4 -31.04 -3.88 -6.11
N LEU A 5 -29.81 -4.38 -5.98
CA LEU A 5 -29.54 -5.65 -5.28
C LEU A 5 -29.95 -5.49 -3.80
N SER A 6 -30.98 -6.23 -3.37
CA SER A 6 -31.47 -6.25 -2.00
C SER A 6 -30.49 -7.02 -1.11
N GLY A 7 -29.60 -6.30 -0.41
CA GLY A 7 -28.59 -6.86 0.49
C GLY A 7 -27.74 -5.77 1.15
N TYR A 8 -26.93 -6.13 2.16
CA TYR A 8 -25.99 -5.21 2.80
C TYR A 8 -24.93 -4.73 1.81
N GLN A 9 -25.05 -3.49 1.32
CA GLN A 9 -24.09 -2.89 0.40
C GLN A 9 -23.07 -2.04 1.16
N PHE A 10 -21.78 -2.36 0.99
CA PHE A 10 -20.69 -1.51 1.47
C PHE A 10 -19.67 -1.25 0.35
N VAL A 11 -19.03 -0.09 0.39
CA VAL A 11 -17.94 0.30 -0.52
C VAL A 11 -16.65 0.38 0.30
N ALA A 12 -15.63 -0.38 -0.10
CA ALA A 12 -14.29 -0.29 0.45
C ALA A 12 -13.43 0.66 -0.39
N GLN A 13 -12.81 1.63 0.26
CA GLN A 13 -11.82 2.51 -0.36
C GLN A 13 -10.43 2.03 0.03
N ALA A 14 -9.62 1.62 -0.96
CA ALA A 14 -8.26 1.10 -0.74
C ALA A 14 -7.16 2.16 -0.88
N SER A 15 -7.49 3.33 -1.46
CA SER A 15 -6.53 4.39 -1.74
C SER A 15 -7.15 5.75 -1.44
N PHE A 16 -6.34 6.64 -0.88
CA PHE A 16 -6.63 8.06 -0.91
C PHE A 16 -6.42 8.58 -2.34
N PRO A 17 -7.21 9.56 -2.81
CA PRO A 17 -6.92 10.27 -4.05
C PRO A 17 -5.69 11.14 -3.83
N PHE A 18 -4.51 10.53 -3.87
CA PHE A 18 -3.25 11.25 -3.96
C PHE A 18 -3.08 11.73 -5.40
N PRO A 19 -2.61 12.97 -5.61
CA PRO A 19 -2.31 13.44 -6.95
C PRO A 19 -1.20 12.57 -7.56
N GLU A 20 -1.33 12.23 -8.83
CA GLU A 20 -0.38 11.39 -9.58
C GLU A 20 1.02 12.03 -9.68
N ARG A 21 1.11 13.35 -9.46
CA ARG A 21 2.37 14.09 -9.30
C ARG A 21 2.37 14.84 -7.98
N ILE A 22 3.46 14.70 -7.23
CA ILE A 22 3.69 15.46 -6.00
C ILE A 22 3.93 16.92 -6.41
N PRO A 23 3.05 17.86 -6.04
CA PRO A 23 3.19 19.25 -6.45
C PRO A 23 4.41 19.87 -5.77
N THR A 24 5.28 20.51 -6.56
CA THR A 24 6.52 21.13 -6.09
C THR A 24 6.31 22.50 -5.45
N THR A 25 5.12 23.09 -5.59
CA THR A 25 4.80 24.43 -5.09
C THR A 25 3.71 24.39 -4.03
N THR A 26 3.87 25.15 -2.94
CA THR A 26 2.96 25.23 -1.79
C THR A 26 1.50 25.52 -2.17
N PHE A 27 1.27 26.41 -3.15
CA PHE A 27 -0.08 26.72 -3.64
C PHE A 27 -0.72 25.54 -4.39
N GLN A 28 0.05 24.84 -5.22
CA GLN A 28 -0.43 23.66 -5.91
C GLN A 28 -0.76 22.54 -4.92
N PHE A 29 0.06 22.37 -3.88
CA PHE A 29 -0.21 21.44 -2.79
C PHE A 29 -1.54 21.76 -2.10
N PHE A 30 -1.75 23.01 -1.68
CA PHE A 30 -3.01 23.44 -1.07
C PHE A 30 -4.23 23.20 -1.98
N ARG A 31 -4.13 23.55 -3.28
CA ARG A 31 -5.18 23.32 -4.27
C ARG A 31 -5.50 21.84 -4.48
N THR A 32 -4.48 20.99 -4.55
CA THR A 32 -4.67 19.53 -4.68
C THR A 32 -5.28 18.91 -3.42
N MET A 33 -4.84 19.34 -2.23
CA MET A 33 -5.35 18.85 -0.96
C MET A 33 -6.83 19.21 -0.76
N THR A 34 -7.19 20.45 -1.08
CA THR A 34 -8.59 20.92 -1.03
C THR A 34 -9.49 20.19 -2.02
N ALA A 35 -9.03 19.95 -3.25
CA ALA A 35 -9.76 19.14 -4.24
C ALA A 35 -9.96 17.68 -3.78
N SER A 36 -8.93 17.04 -3.21
CA SER A 36 -9.04 15.68 -2.68
C SER A 36 -9.97 15.60 -1.46
N LYS A 37 -9.93 16.58 -0.55
CA LYS A 37 -10.90 16.68 0.56
C LYS A 37 -12.33 16.81 0.04
N TRP A 38 -12.56 17.64 -0.99
CA TRP A 38 -13.86 17.82 -1.61
C TRP A 38 -14.40 16.53 -2.26
N SER A 39 -13.54 15.76 -2.92
CA SER A 39 -13.89 14.45 -3.47
C SER A 39 -14.39 13.48 -2.38
N ASN A 40 -13.69 13.41 -1.24
CA ASN A 40 -14.10 12.58 -0.10
C ASN A 40 -15.44 13.04 0.50
N ILE A 41 -15.68 14.36 0.59
CA ILE A 41 -16.97 14.91 1.05
C ILE A 41 -18.11 14.50 0.09
N LYS A 42 -17.90 14.59 -1.23
CA LYS A 42 -18.90 14.13 -2.22
C LYS A 42 -19.21 12.64 -2.09
N ILE A 43 -18.20 11.80 -1.85
CA ILE A 43 -18.38 10.36 -1.62
C ILE A 43 -19.22 10.13 -0.36
N LEU A 44 -18.93 10.83 0.74
CA LEU A 44 -19.67 10.72 2.00
C LEU A 44 -21.15 11.14 1.85
N ILE A 45 -21.40 12.25 1.14
CA ILE A 45 -22.78 12.72 0.88
C ILE A 45 -23.53 11.71 0.01
N LYS A 46 -22.89 11.20 -1.05
CA LYS A 46 -23.51 10.24 -1.98
C LYS A 46 -23.74 8.87 -1.32
N SER A 47 -22.83 8.40 -0.47
CA SER A 47 -22.98 7.14 0.27
C SER A 47 -24.11 7.23 1.29
N LYS A 48 -24.18 8.34 2.06
CA LYS A 48 -25.27 8.60 3.01
C LYS A 48 -26.63 8.69 2.30
N ARG A 49 -26.73 9.40 1.17
CA ARG A 49 -27.96 9.49 0.36
C ARG A 49 -28.43 8.13 -0.20
N ARG A 50 -27.49 7.21 -0.45
CA ARG A 50 -27.79 5.87 -0.99
C ARG A 50 -27.91 4.79 0.09
N GLY A 51 -27.72 5.14 1.37
CA GLY A 51 -27.72 4.17 2.48
C GLY A 51 -26.58 3.16 2.44
N VAL A 52 -25.47 3.49 1.75
CA VAL A 52 -24.33 2.58 1.57
C VAL A 52 -23.26 2.91 2.62
N LYS A 53 -22.77 1.88 3.34
CA LYS A 53 -21.67 2.06 4.30
C LYS A 53 -20.33 2.16 3.56
N THR A 54 -19.51 3.16 3.91
CA THR A 54 -18.14 3.31 3.38
C THR A 54 -17.14 2.85 4.44
N LYS A 55 -16.24 1.93 4.08
CA LYS A 55 -15.09 1.54 4.91
C LYS A 55 -13.80 1.86 4.18
N SER A 56 -12.78 2.30 4.91
CA SER A 56 -11.43 2.40 4.37
C SER A 56 -10.68 1.12 4.68
N ILE A 57 -9.97 0.58 3.70
CA ILE A 57 -9.03 -0.53 3.90
C ILE A 57 -7.63 0.00 3.63
N ILE A 58 -6.74 -0.21 4.60
CA ILE A 58 -5.32 0.12 4.44
C ILE A 58 -4.61 -1.21 4.27
N GLY A 59 -3.94 -1.44 3.14
CA GLY A 59 -3.33 -2.74 2.85
C GLY A 59 -2.36 -3.23 3.94
N SER A 60 -1.65 -2.31 4.61
CA SER A 60 -0.75 -2.63 5.72
C SER A 60 -1.45 -2.97 7.04
N SER A 61 -2.74 -2.67 7.21
CA SER A 61 -3.43 -2.91 8.48
C SER A 61 -3.51 -4.40 8.83
N ALA A 62 -3.55 -5.28 7.82
CA ALA A 62 -3.58 -6.73 8.02
C ALA A 62 -2.29 -7.27 8.65
N ALA A 63 -1.15 -6.60 8.46
CA ALA A 63 0.11 -7.00 9.09
C ALA A 63 0.10 -6.76 10.61
N HIS A 64 -0.82 -5.93 11.12
CA HIS A 64 -0.95 -5.60 12.54
C HIS A 64 -2.07 -6.38 13.24
N THR A 65 -2.68 -7.36 12.58
CA THR A 65 -3.63 -8.31 13.19
C THR A 65 -2.96 -9.67 13.37
N GLU A 66 -3.67 -10.64 13.95
CA GLU A 66 -3.16 -12.01 14.12
C GLU A 66 -2.77 -12.67 12.78
N VAL A 67 -3.42 -12.26 11.69
CA VAL A 67 -3.07 -12.69 10.32
C VAL A 67 -1.61 -12.33 9.99
N GLY A 68 -1.12 -11.19 10.46
CA GLY A 68 0.29 -10.82 10.31
C GLY A 68 1.24 -11.81 11.00
N SER A 69 0.90 -12.27 12.21
CA SER A 69 1.68 -13.29 12.93
C SER A 69 1.67 -14.62 12.18
N MET A 70 0.47 -15.08 11.78
CA MET A 70 0.31 -16.33 11.03
C MET A 70 1.15 -16.33 9.74
N ILE A 71 1.18 -15.22 9.02
CA ILE A 71 1.96 -15.11 7.78
C ILE A 71 3.47 -15.05 8.09
N TYR A 72 3.93 -14.09 8.90
CA TYR A 72 5.37 -13.78 9.00
C TYR A 72 6.13 -14.63 10.03
N ARG A 73 5.45 -15.20 11.02
CA ARG A 73 6.08 -16.02 12.08
C ARG A 73 5.84 -17.51 11.89
N GLU A 74 4.61 -17.89 11.53
CA GLU A 74 4.23 -19.31 11.49
C GLU A 74 4.43 -19.91 10.09
N PHE A 75 3.96 -19.24 9.04
CA PHE A 75 4.02 -19.77 7.68
C PHE A 75 5.34 -19.48 6.95
N LEU A 76 5.74 -18.21 6.87
CA LEU A 76 6.79 -17.76 5.95
C LEU A 76 8.18 -18.37 6.24
N PRO A 77 8.64 -18.51 7.50
CA PRO A 77 9.96 -19.08 7.79
C PRO A 77 10.11 -20.51 7.26
N GLU A 78 9.13 -21.39 7.54
CA GLU A 78 9.14 -22.77 7.07
C GLU A 78 8.97 -22.85 5.55
N ALA A 79 8.08 -22.02 4.97
CA ALA A 79 7.84 -22.02 3.54
C ALA A 79 9.06 -21.55 2.72
N LEU A 80 9.83 -20.60 3.25
CA LEU A 80 11.10 -20.17 2.66
C LEU A 80 12.18 -21.25 2.79
N ALA A 81 12.31 -21.87 3.96
CA ALA A 81 13.29 -22.93 4.20
C ALA A 81 13.01 -24.17 3.36
N GLY A 82 11.73 -24.55 3.23
CA GLY A 82 11.26 -25.67 2.42
C GLY A 82 11.11 -25.36 0.93
N GLY A 83 11.31 -24.10 0.51
CA GLY A 83 11.20 -23.68 -0.89
C GLY A 83 9.80 -23.71 -1.49
N THR A 84 8.75 -23.98 -0.69
CA THR A 84 7.35 -23.91 -1.12
C THR A 84 6.89 -22.47 -1.34
N PHE A 85 7.55 -21.51 -0.68
CA PHE A 85 7.44 -20.09 -0.98
C PHE A 85 8.76 -19.60 -1.60
N VAL A 86 8.71 -19.25 -2.89
CA VAL A 86 9.86 -18.68 -3.60
C VAL A 86 9.76 -17.16 -3.60
N ALA A 87 10.68 -16.51 -2.87
CA ALA A 87 10.75 -15.05 -2.85
C ALA A 87 11.18 -14.50 -4.22
N ALA A 88 10.24 -13.88 -4.93
CA ALA A 88 10.46 -13.23 -6.21
C ALA A 88 10.10 -11.73 -6.14
N PRO A 89 10.78 -10.86 -6.92
CA PRO A 89 11.93 -11.16 -7.77
C PRO A 89 13.21 -11.43 -6.97
N LYS A 90 14.19 -12.12 -7.59
CA LYS A 90 15.49 -12.41 -6.97
C LYS A 90 16.13 -11.10 -6.46
N PRO A 91 16.56 -11.04 -5.19
CA PRO A 91 17.09 -9.81 -4.64
C PRO A 91 18.48 -9.50 -5.21
N ARG A 92 18.77 -8.21 -5.36
CA ARG A 92 20.12 -7.68 -5.57
C ARG A 92 20.70 -7.35 -4.20
N ILE A 93 21.69 -8.13 -3.77
CA ILE A 93 22.44 -7.88 -2.54
C ILE A 93 23.49 -6.81 -2.82
N VAL A 94 23.46 -5.70 -2.08
CA VAL A 94 24.39 -4.57 -2.27
C VAL A 94 25.63 -4.69 -1.38
N GLY A 95 25.51 -5.38 -0.25
CA GLY A 95 26.61 -5.65 0.66
C GLY A 95 26.16 -6.34 1.94
N LYS A 96 27.08 -6.50 2.88
CA LYS A 96 26.84 -7.08 4.21
C LYS A 96 27.06 -6.05 5.31
N GLY A 97 26.19 -6.07 6.32
CA GLY A 97 26.24 -5.18 7.47
C GLY A 97 25.41 -3.90 7.31
N PRO A 98 24.92 -3.31 8.41
CA PRO A 98 24.07 -2.12 8.39
C PRO A 98 24.75 -0.88 7.77
N GLU A 99 26.08 -0.85 7.70
CA GLU A 99 26.88 0.20 7.06
C GLU A 99 26.56 0.33 5.57
N GLN A 100 26.04 -0.74 4.96
CA GLN A 100 25.69 -0.79 3.53
C GLN A 100 24.29 -0.23 3.23
N ILE A 101 23.52 0.20 4.24
CA ILE A 101 22.17 0.75 4.04
C ILE A 101 22.19 1.97 3.12
N GLN A 102 23.14 2.89 3.31
CA GLN A 102 23.22 4.08 2.47
C GLN A 102 23.48 3.68 1.00
N SER A 103 24.43 2.78 0.77
CA SER A 103 24.72 2.26 -0.56
C SER A 103 23.54 1.52 -1.19
N ALA A 104 22.73 0.83 -0.39
CA ALA A 104 21.49 0.20 -0.84
C ALA A 104 20.44 1.25 -1.26
N MET A 105 20.29 2.34 -0.51
CA MET A 105 19.40 3.46 -0.86
C MET A 105 19.85 4.18 -2.13
N ASP A 106 21.15 4.42 -2.27
CA ASP A 106 21.73 5.02 -3.48
C ASP A 106 21.55 4.10 -4.70
N CYS A 107 21.66 2.79 -4.52
CA CYS A 107 21.36 1.82 -5.57
C CYS A 107 19.87 1.86 -5.95
N HIS A 108 18.97 1.93 -4.97
CA HIS A 108 17.53 1.97 -5.23
C HIS A 108 17.11 3.24 -5.98
N THR A 109 17.63 4.39 -5.56
CA THR A 109 17.30 5.71 -6.11
C THR A 109 17.71 5.84 -7.58
N ARG A 110 18.78 5.16 -8.01
CA ARG A 110 19.21 5.11 -9.42
C ARG A 110 18.28 4.30 -10.34
N GLY A 111 17.30 3.60 -9.77
CA GLY A 111 16.41 2.70 -10.49
C GLY A 111 17.02 1.30 -10.66
N VAL A 112 16.23 0.28 -10.34
CA VAL A 112 16.68 -1.12 -10.28
C VAL A 112 15.82 -2.08 -11.10
N SER A 113 15.06 -1.57 -12.08
CA SER A 113 14.22 -2.38 -12.99
C SER A 113 13.41 -3.46 -12.25
N SER A 114 12.62 -3.03 -11.25
CA SER A 114 11.78 -3.91 -10.43
C SER A 114 12.52 -4.97 -9.60
N GLN A 115 13.85 -4.91 -9.46
CA GLN A 115 14.59 -5.78 -8.55
C GLN A 115 14.46 -5.34 -7.09
N LYS A 116 14.39 -6.30 -6.18
CA LYS A 116 14.42 -6.03 -4.74
C LYS A 116 15.86 -5.76 -4.29
N VAL A 117 16.15 -4.58 -3.76
CA VAL A 117 17.46 -4.27 -3.16
C VAL A 117 17.47 -4.77 -1.72
N ALA A 118 18.50 -5.51 -1.32
CA ALA A 118 18.65 -6.00 0.05
C ALA A 118 20.10 -5.90 0.54
N VAL A 119 20.24 -5.85 1.86
CA VAL A 119 21.52 -5.90 2.58
C VAL A 119 21.51 -7.18 3.40
N SER A 120 22.56 -7.97 3.30
CA SER A 120 22.73 -9.15 4.15
C SER A 120 23.28 -8.73 5.52
N LEU A 121 22.94 -9.48 6.57
CA LEU A 121 23.51 -9.30 7.91
C LEU A 121 24.71 -10.23 8.10
#